data_AF-A0A7W5AJ80-F1
#
_entry.id   AF-A0A7W5AJ80-F1
#
_cell.length_a   1.000
_cell.length_b   1.000
_cell.length_c   1.000
_cell.angle_alpha   90.00
_cell.angle_beta   90.00
_cell.angle_gamma   90.00
#
_symmetry.space_group_name_H-M   'P 1'
#
loop_
_entity.id
_entity.type
_entity.pdbx_description
1 polymer ?
#
loop_
_entity_poly.entity_id
_entity_poly.type
_entity_poly.pdbx_seq_one_letter_code
_entity_poly.pdbx_strand_id
1 'polypeptide(L)' 'MTERIKVAADTLHIRPTIRRVNGHTQICLGPQDGSTITDGEVTLAARIEDFYRTVVGRP' A
#
# COMPACT_ATOMS: atom_id res chain seq x y z
N MET A 1 1.31 -11.52 2.97
CA MET A 1 1.03 -10.06 2.96
C MET A 1 1.43 -9.42 1.62
N THR A 2 2.68 -9.56 1.20
CA THR A 2 3.23 -8.88 0.01
C THR A 2 2.52 -9.21 -1.30
N GLU A 3 2.01 -10.42 -1.48
CA GLU A 3 1.35 -10.84 -2.73
C GLU A 3 -0.02 -10.19 -2.95
N ARG A 4 -0.85 -10.07 -1.90
CA ARG A 4 -2.17 -9.41 -2.00
C ARG A 4 -2.05 -7.93 -2.30
N ILE A 5 -1.03 -7.28 -1.74
CA ILE A 5 -0.73 -5.88 -1.99
C ILE A 5 -0.27 -5.68 -3.45
N LYS A 6 0.57 -6.58 -3.97
CA LYS A 6 0.98 -6.55 -5.39
C LYS A 6 -0.22 -6.66 -6.33
N VAL A 7 -1.11 -7.62 -6.11
CA VAL A 7 -2.31 -7.82 -6.95
C VAL A 7 -3.24 -6.59 -6.92
N ALA A 8 -3.47 -6.00 -5.75
CA ALA A 8 -4.29 -4.80 -5.64
C ALA A 8 -3.66 -3.60 -6.35
N ALA A 9 -2.34 -3.44 -6.25
CA ALA A 9 -1.60 -2.39 -6.92
C ALA A 9 -1.62 -2.56 -8.46
N ASP A 10 -1.43 -3.80 -8.94
CA ASP A 10 -1.53 -4.13 -10.36
C ASP A 10 -2.91 -3.80 -10.94
N THR A 11 -3.98 -4.14 -10.20
CA THR A 11 -5.37 -3.85 -10.61
C THR A 11 -5.61 -2.35 -10.79
N LEU A 12 -4.97 -1.54 -9.95
CA LEU A 12 -5.10 -0.08 -9.96
C LEU A 12 -4.05 0.61 -10.85
N HIS A 13 -3.17 -0.15 -11.51
CA HIS A 13 -2.04 0.36 -12.29
C HIS A 13 -1.09 1.26 -11.48
N ILE A 14 -0.96 0.99 -10.18
CA ILE A 14 -0.11 1.75 -9.25
C ILE A 14 1.16 0.94 -8.97
N ARG A 15 2.30 1.64 -8.95
CA ARG A 15 3.61 1.05 -8.64
C ARG A 15 4.11 1.57 -7.30
N PRO A 16 3.71 0.94 -6.18
CA PRO A 16 4.12 1.38 -4.86
C PRO A 16 5.60 1.08 -4.61
N THR A 17 6.29 1.97 -3.91
CA THR A 17 7.64 1.69 -3.42
C THR A 17 7.55 1.00 -2.08
N ILE A 18 8.04 -0.24 -1.99
CA ILE A 18 8.03 -1.04 -0.75
C ILE A 18 9.46 -1.22 -0.27
N ARG A 19 9.73 -0.85 0.97
CA ARG A 19 11.02 -1.08 1.61
C ARG A 19 10.86 -1.59 3.04
N ARG A 20 11.86 -2.32 3.52
CA ARG A 20 11.96 -2.71 4.93
C ARG A 20 13.02 -1.87 5.61
N VAL A 21 12.63 -1.21 6.70
CA VAL A 21 13.49 -0.32 7.49
C VAL A 21 13.24 -0.62 8.96
N ASN A 22 14.28 -1.00 9.70
CA ASN A 22 14.23 -1.26 11.15
C ASN A 22 13.11 -2.24 11.57
N GLY A 23 12.91 -3.32 10.82
CA GLY A 23 11.84 -4.29 11.08
C GLY A 23 10.43 -3.85 10.65
N HIS A 24 10.25 -2.60 10.23
CA HIS A 24 9.00 -2.09 9.70
C HIS A 24 8.94 -2.22 8.18
N THR A 25 7.75 -2.53 7.65
CA THR A 25 7.48 -2.45 6.21
C THR A 25 6.92 -1.07 5.91
N GLN A 26 7.63 -0.29 5.10
CA GLN A 26 7.17 1.00 4.61
C GLN A 26 6.66 0.84 3.19
N ILE A 27 5.48 1.37 2.92
CA ILE A 27 4.83 1.34 1.61
C ILE A 27 4.53 2.79 1.24
N CYS A 28 5.12 3.27 0.16
CA CYS A 28 4.88 4.61 -0.36
C CYS A 28 3.93 4.50 -1.56
N LEU A 29 2.74 5.09 -1.41
CA LEU A 29 1.73 5.26 -2.44
C LEU A 29 1.73 6.75 -2.77
N GLY A 30 2.23 7.12 -3.93
CA GLY A 30 2.48 8.51 -4.23
C GLY A 30 3.70 8.67 -5.12
N PRO A 31 3.67 9.64 -6.03
CA PRO A 31 4.83 10.01 -6.80
C PRO A 31 5.90 10.62 -5.88
N GLN A 32 7.16 10.22 -6.06
CA GLN A 32 8.27 10.65 -5.19
C GLN A 32 8.56 12.15 -5.28
N ASP A 33 8.04 12.82 -6.32
CA ASP A 33 8.23 14.23 -6.60
C ASP A 33 7.19 15.15 -5.92
N GLY A 34 6.25 14.60 -5.15
CA GLY A 34 5.24 15.38 -4.43
C GLY A 34 4.08 15.86 -5.29
N SER A 35 3.86 15.27 -6.47
CA SER A 35 2.63 15.50 -7.23
C SER A 35 1.37 14.98 -6.51
N THR A 36 0.21 15.45 -6.98
CA THR A 36 -1.09 15.27 -6.32
C THR A 36 -1.46 13.80 -6.15
N ILE A 37 -1.85 13.42 -4.93
CA ILE A 37 -2.37 12.09 -4.63
C ILE A 37 -3.65 11.85 -5.44
N THR A 38 -3.72 10.69 -6.06
CA THR A 38 -4.84 10.25 -6.90
C THR A 38 -5.84 9.40 -6.12
N ASP A 39 -7.10 9.35 -6.58
CA ASP A 39 -8.13 8.49 -6.00
C ASP A 39 -7.74 7.00 -6.01
N GLY A 40 -6.96 6.58 -7.01
CA GLY A 40 -6.40 5.23 -7.07
C GLY A 40 -5.46 4.93 -5.92
N GLU A 41 -4.59 5.87 -5.57
CA GLU A 41 -3.64 5.74 -4.44
C GLU A 41 -4.36 5.69 -3.10
N VAL A 42 -5.39 6.52 -2.94
CA VAL A 42 -6.28 6.46 -1.76
C VAL A 42 -6.97 5.11 -1.66
N THR A 43 -7.48 4.58 -2.78
CA THR A 43 -8.13 3.27 -2.83
C THR A 43 -7.16 2.13 -2.47
N LEU A 44 -5.92 2.20 -2.96
CA LEU A 44 -4.90 1.21 -2.61
C LEU A 44 -4.52 1.29 -1.14
N ALA A 45 -4.42 2.49 -0.56
CA ALA A 45 -4.14 2.69 0.86
C ALA A 45 -5.21 2.02 1.73
N ALA A 46 -6.49 2.24 1.41
CA ALA A 46 -7.61 1.64 2.13
C ALA A 46 -7.57 0.10 2.08
N ARG A 47 -7.26 -0.49 0.91
CA ARG A 47 -7.13 -1.95 0.78
C ARG A 47 -5.97 -2.51 1.59
N ILE A 48 -4.83 -1.83 1.62
CA ILE A 48 -3.68 -2.23 2.42
C ILE A 48 -4.03 -2.24 3.91
N GLU A 49 -4.73 -1.21 4.37
CA GLU A 49 -5.21 -1.10 5.75
C GLU A 49 -6.19 -2.22 6.11
N ASP A 50 -7.18 -2.51 5.25
CA ASP A 50 -8.10 -3.63 5.45
C ASP A 50 -7.35 -4.97 5.52
N PHE A 51 -6.39 -5.21 4.62
CA PHE A 51 -5.56 -6.42 4.69
C PHE A 51 -4.73 -6.47 5.97
N TYR A 52 -4.16 -5.36 6.41
CA TYR A 52 -3.39 -5.31 7.65
C TYR A 52 -4.24 -5.70 8.84
N ARG A 53 -5.46 -5.14 8.96
CA ARG A 53 -6.42 -5.50 10.01
C ARG A 53 -6.76 -6.98 10.04
N THR A 54 -6.85 -7.65 8.88
CA THR A 54 -7.08 -9.11 8.87
C THR A 54 -5.94 -9.92 9.45
N VAL A 55 -4.70 -9.43 9.32
CA VAL A 55 -3.48 -10.15 9.76
C VAL A 55 -3.21 -9.90 11.24
N VAL A 56 -3.40 -8.67 11.73
CA VAL A 56 -3.13 -8.37 13.14
C VAL A 56 -4.22 -8.87 14.08
N GLY A 57 -5.38 -9.26 13.54
CA GLY A 57 -6.57 -9.47 14.35
C GLY A 57 -7.07 -8.13 14.89
N ARG A 58 -8.37 -7.90 14.90
CA ARG A 58 -8.94 -6.69 15.51
C ARG A 58 -8.45 -6.58 16.96
N PRO A 59 -8.07 -5.38 17.47
CA PRO A 59 -7.84 -5.21 18.91
C PRO A 59 -9.07 -5.63 19.72
#